data_AF-A0A2M8N533-F1
#
_entry.id   AF-A0A2M8N533-F1
#
_cell.length_a   1.000
_cell.length_b   1.000
_cell.length_c   1.000
_cell.angle_alpha   90.00
_cell.angle_beta   90.00
_cell.angle_gamma   90.00
#
_symmetry.space_group_name_H-M   'P 1'
#
loop_
_entity.id
_entity.type
_entity.pdbx_description
1 polymer ?
#
loop_
_entity_poly.entity_id
_entity_poly.type
_entity_poly.pdbx_seq_one_letter_code
_entity_poly.pdbx_strand_id
1 'polypeptide(L)'
;YYGGIVDDLIMWFITTINSIPSLFLLLIFAALFDPGPLGLILVLGFLGWTGTTRLVRGETFSLREREFVISARAAGATDLRIMFVHILPNLISIVVVTLAIDIGVLILVESGLSYLGLGVPPPTPSWGNMLTDSQSF
;
A
#
# COMPACT_ATOMS: atom_id res chain seq x y z
N TYR A 1 0.40 16.43 5.34
CA TYR A 1 0.63 17.89 5.23
C TYR A 1 0.72 18.55 6.61
N TYR A 2 -0.35 18.50 7.42
CA TYR A 2 -0.42 19.19 8.71
C TYR A 2 0.40 18.54 9.85
N GLY A 3 0.71 17.24 9.77
CA GLY A 3 1.41 16.54 10.85
C GLY A 3 0.57 16.45 12.13
N GLY A 4 1.24 16.37 13.29
CA GLY A 4 0.62 16.41 14.61
C GLY A 4 0.05 15.05 15.07
N ILE A 5 -0.78 15.09 16.12
CA ILE A 5 -1.23 13.89 16.86
C ILE A 5 -1.92 12.86 15.96
N VAL A 6 -2.73 13.31 14.99
CA VAL A 6 -3.42 12.39 14.06
C VAL A 6 -2.41 11.65 13.18
N ASP A 7 -1.40 12.37 12.68
CA ASP A 7 -0.33 11.79 11.89
C ASP A 7 0.52 10.83 12.73
N ASP A 8 0.84 11.19 13.97
CA ASP A 8 1.57 10.31 14.90
C ASP A 8 0.78 9.04 15.23
N LEU A 9 -0.54 9.14 15.42
CA LEU A 9 -1.41 7.99 15.69
C LEU A 9 -1.48 7.05 14.47
N ILE A 10 -1.61 7.59 13.25
CA ILE A 10 -1.58 6.81 12.02
C ILE A 10 -0.22 6.12 11.86
N MET A 11 0.88 6.84 12.09
CA MET A 11 2.22 6.27 12.01
C MET A 11 2.45 5.19 13.07
N TRP A 12 1.97 5.39 14.30
CA TRP A 12 2.03 4.37 15.36
C TRP A 12 1.27 3.11 14.98
N PHE A 13 0.08 3.24 14.39
CA PHE A 13 -0.70 2.10 13.91
C PHE A 13 0.05 1.34 12.81
N ILE A 14 0.59 2.08 11.83
CA ILE A 14 1.40 1.52 10.74
C ILE A 14 2.63 0.79 11.27
N THR A 15 3.38 1.39 12.20
CA THR A 15 4.59 0.76 12.75
C THR A 15 4.26 -0.46 13.61
N THR A 16 3.11 -0.46 14.29
CA THR A 16 2.62 -1.60 15.08
C THR A 16 2.18 -2.78 14.20
N ILE A 17 1.57 -2.51 13.04
CA ILE A 17 1.27 -3.57 12.07
C ILE A 17 2.56 -4.11 11.46
N ASN A 18 3.45 -3.22 11.01
CA ASN A 18 4.68 -3.59 10.31
C ASN A 18 5.74 -4.24 11.21
N SER A 19 5.61 -4.17 12.54
CA SER A 19 6.46 -4.92 13.46
C SER A 19 6.11 -6.41 13.53
N ILE A 20 4.93 -6.80 13.03
CA ILE A 20 4.54 -8.20 12.84
C ILE A 20 4.88 -8.60 11.39
N PRO A 21 5.64 -9.69 11.16
CA PRO A 21 5.90 -10.15 9.81
C PRO A 21 4.60 -10.44 9.05
N SER A 22 4.47 -9.85 7.85
CA SER A 22 3.23 -9.87 7.05
C SER A 22 2.72 -11.29 6.76
N LEU A 23 3.63 -12.25 6.59
CA LEU A 23 3.29 -13.66 6.42
C LEU A 23 2.39 -14.17 7.58
N PHE A 24 2.72 -13.87 8.84
CA PHE A 24 1.92 -14.32 9.97
C PHE A 24 0.52 -13.71 9.97
N LEU A 25 0.41 -12.43 9.62
CA LEU A 25 -0.89 -11.76 9.49
C LEU A 25 -1.75 -12.41 8.39
N LEU A 26 -1.12 -12.78 7.27
CA LEU A 26 -1.78 -13.48 6.17
C LEU A 26 -2.22 -14.90 6.57
N LEU A 27 -1.39 -15.63 7.31
CA LEU A 27 -1.74 -16.97 7.81
C LEU A 27 -2.90 -16.92 8.81
N ILE A 28 -2.88 -15.95 9.74
CA ILE A 28 -3.99 -15.72 10.67
C ILE A 28 -5.27 -15.39 9.91
N PHE A 29 -5.18 -14.53 8.89
CA PHE A 29 -6.33 -14.22 8.04
C PHE A 29 -6.87 -15.48 7.35
N ALA A 30 -6.00 -16.26 6.72
CA ALA A 30 -6.41 -17.50 6.04
C ALA A 30 -6.97 -18.57 6.98
N ALA A 31 -6.60 -18.55 8.27
CA ALA A 31 -7.14 -19.45 9.29
C ALA A 31 -8.52 -19.01 9.82
N LEU A 32 -8.84 -17.71 9.76
CA LEU A 32 -10.07 -17.13 10.30
C LEU A 32 -11.15 -16.89 9.25
N PHE A 33 -10.76 -16.74 7.99
CA PHE A 33 -11.66 -16.39 6.88
C PHE A 33 -11.62 -17.45 5.80
N ASP A 34 -12.76 -17.64 5.13
CA ASP A 34 -12.84 -18.55 3.99
C ASP A 34 -11.98 -18.06 2.82
N PRO A 35 -11.24 -18.96 2.13
CA PRO A 35 -10.46 -18.62 0.96
C PRO A 35 -11.32 -18.00 -0.15
N GLY A 36 -10.90 -16.83 -0.67
CA GLY A 36 -11.61 -16.19 -1.77
C GLY A 36 -10.95 -14.92 -2.31
N PRO A 37 -11.26 -14.51 -3.55
CA PRO A 37 -10.62 -13.36 -4.20
C PRO A 37 -10.81 -12.06 -3.43
N LEU A 38 -12.03 -11.81 -2.93
CA LEU A 38 -12.34 -10.59 -2.20
C LEU A 38 -11.60 -10.53 -0.87
N GLY A 39 -11.55 -11.64 -0.11
CA GLY A 39 -10.81 -11.70 1.14
C GLY A 39 -9.32 -11.42 0.93
N LEU A 40 -8.74 -12.02 -0.10
CA LEU A 40 -7.34 -11.85 -0.46
C LEU A 40 -7.03 -10.40 -0.92
N ILE A 41 -7.89 -9.78 -1.72
CA ILE A 41 -7.76 -8.36 -2.13
C ILE A 41 -7.80 -7.45 -0.90
N LEU A 42 -8.75 -7.67 0.02
CA LEU A 42 -8.91 -6.84 1.21
C LEU A 42 -7.70 -6.95 2.15
N VAL A 43 -7.23 -8.17 2.44
CA VAL A 43 -6.09 -8.35 3.34
C VAL A 43 -4.80 -7.83 2.72
N LEU A 44 -4.54 -8.08 1.44
CA LEU A 44 -3.36 -7.58 0.75
C LEU A 44 -3.38 -6.06 0.63
N GLY A 45 -4.53 -5.46 0.31
CA GLY A 45 -4.70 -4.02 0.29
C GLY A 45 -4.48 -3.40 1.68
N PHE A 46 -5.03 -4.02 2.73
CA PHE A 46 -4.88 -3.57 4.12
C PHE A 46 -3.46 -3.70 4.67
N LEU A 47 -2.65 -4.65 4.18
CA LEU A 47 -1.26 -4.77 4.60
C LEU A 47 -0.32 -3.94 3.71
N GLY A 48 -0.63 -3.79 2.43
CA GLY A 48 0.24 -3.15 1.43
C GLY A 48 0.31 -1.62 1.50
N TRP A 49 -0.77 -0.94 1.92
CA TRP A 49 -0.82 0.53 1.91
C TRP A 49 0.18 1.22 2.85
N THR A 50 0.70 0.49 3.85
CA THR A 50 1.54 1.06 4.92
C THR A 50 2.87 1.61 4.39
N GLY A 51 3.50 0.90 3.45
CA GLY A 51 4.77 1.30 2.83
C GLY A 51 4.61 2.57 1.99
N THR A 52 3.63 2.57 1.09
CA THR A 52 3.30 3.72 0.24
C THR A 52 2.96 4.95 1.07
N THR A 53 2.22 4.78 2.18
CA THR A 53 1.86 5.90 3.08
C THR A 53 3.07 6.57 3.69
N ARG A 54 4.07 5.78 4.14
CA ARG A 54 5.29 6.33 4.73
C ARG A 54 6.11 7.11 3.70
N LEU A 55 6.20 6.60 2.47
CA LEU A 55 6.90 7.27 1.37
C LEU A 55 6.21 8.58 0.98
N VAL A 56 4.91 8.54 0.75
CA VAL A 56 4.09 9.71 0.40
C VAL A 56 4.15 10.76 1.51
N ARG A 57 4.14 10.37 2.78
CA ARG A 57 4.30 11.29 3.92
C ARG A 57 5.65 11.98 3.91
N GLY A 58 6.74 11.22 3.74
CA GLY A 58 8.09 11.77 3.68
C GLY A 58 8.23 12.80 2.56
N GLU A 59 7.78 12.45 1.35
CA GLU A 59 7.80 13.37 0.21
C GLU A 59 6.88 14.58 0.41
N THR A 60 5.72 14.40 1.04
CA THR A 60 4.83 15.52 1.37
C THR A 60 5.52 16.53 2.30
N PHE A 61 6.27 16.05 3.30
CA PHE A 61 7.03 16.92 4.19
C PHE A 61 8.24 17.57 3.51
N SER A 62 8.87 16.90 2.56
CA SER A 62 9.92 17.50 1.73
C SER A 62 9.34 18.60 0.82
N LEU A 63 8.25 18.31 0.10
CA LEU A 63 7.62 19.24 -0.84
C LEU A 63 7.06 20.49 -0.15
N ARG A 64 6.48 20.35 1.05
CA ARG A 64 5.88 21.51 1.73
C ARG A 64 6.90 22.59 2.13
N GLU A 65 8.17 22.22 2.28
CA GLU A 65 9.28 23.12 2.65
C GLU A 65 10.01 23.68 1.40
N ARG A 66 9.57 23.33 0.18
CA ARG A 66 10.18 23.86 -1.05
C ARG A 66 9.74 25.29 -1.34
N GLU A 67 10.63 26.05 -1.98
CA GLU A 67 10.44 27.49 -2.26
C GLU A 67 9.13 27.81 -2.99
N PHE A 68 8.70 26.99 -3.95
CA PHE A 68 7.45 27.23 -4.67
C PHE A 68 6.21 27.10 -3.78
N VAL A 69 6.24 26.21 -2.77
CA VAL A 69 5.14 26.07 -1.80
C VAL A 69 5.15 27.23 -0.82
N ILE A 70 6.33 27.62 -0.33
CA ILE A 70 6.50 28.77 0.56
C ILE A 70 6.01 30.05 -0.14
N SER A 71 6.40 30.24 -1.40
CA SER A 71 5.99 31.37 -2.22
C SER A 71 4.48 31.39 -2.48
N ALA A 72 3.88 30.22 -2.80
CA ALA A 72 2.44 30.11 -2.96
C ALA A 72 1.68 30.45 -1.68
N ARG A 73 2.19 30.01 -0.51
CA ARG A 73 1.62 30.36 0.80
C ARG A 73 1.72 31.86 1.07
N ALA A 74 2.87 32.48 0.79
CA ALA A 74 3.09 33.92 0.94
C ALA A 74 2.17 34.75 0.02
N ALA A 75 1.83 34.21 -1.16
CA ALA A 75 0.86 34.79 -2.08
C ALA A 75 -0.62 34.56 -1.66
N GLY A 76 -0.88 33.95 -0.50
CA GLY A 76 -2.23 33.73 0.03
C GLY A 76 -2.93 32.48 -0.49
N ALA A 77 -2.21 31.50 -1.06
CA ALA A 77 -2.82 30.22 -1.43
C ALA A 77 -3.29 29.47 -0.17
N THR A 78 -4.53 28.95 -0.22
CA THR A 78 -5.07 28.10 0.85
C THR A 78 -4.34 26.76 0.90
N ASP A 79 -4.30 26.13 2.07
CA ASP A 79 -3.65 24.82 2.22
C ASP A 79 -4.27 23.75 1.30
N LEU A 80 -5.59 23.80 1.06
CA LEU A 80 -6.26 22.93 0.08
C LEU A 80 -5.70 23.14 -1.33
N ARG A 81 -5.52 24.39 -1.76
CA ARG A 81 -4.92 24.70 -3.07
C ARG A 81 -3.48 24.18 -3.12
N ILE A 82 -2.69 24.37 -2.06
CA ILE A 82 -1.32 23.86 -1.98
C ILE A 82 -1.29 22.34 -2.08
N MET A 83 -2.16 21.64 -1.35
CA MET A 83 -2.22 20.18 -1.38
C MET A 83 -2.55 19.64 -2.78
N PHE A 84 -3.59 20.14 -3.44
CA PHE A 84 -4.06 19.57 -4.71
C PHE A 84 -3.35 20.11 -5.96
N VAL A 85 -2.81 21.33 -5.92
CA VAL A 85 -2.17 21.96 -7.09
C VAL A 85 -0.65 21.85 -7.03
N HIS A 86 -0.06 21.88 -5.83
CA HIS A 86 1.40 21.91 -5.69
C HIS A 86 1.97 20.60 -5.16
N ILE A 87 1.34 19.95 -4.18
CA ILE A 87 1.90 18.73 -3.57
C ILE A 87 1.48 17.48 -4.32
N LEU A 88 0.17 17.23 -4.46
CA LEU A 88 -0.37 16.00 -5.06
C LEU A 88 0.20 15.75 -6.47
N PRO A 89 0.26 16.73 -7.40
CA PRO A 89 0.80 16.49 -8.73
C PRO A 89 2.28 16.12 -8.72
N ASN A 90 3.07 16.64 -7.77
CA ASN A 90 4.48 16.28 -7.62
C ASN A 90 4.67 14.88 -7.00
N LEU A 91 3.67 14.38 -6.27
CA LEU A 91 3.69 13.03 -5.68
C LEU A 91 3.27 11.94 -6.67
N ILE A 92 2.53 12.28 -7.74
CA ILE A 92 2.04 11.27 -8.71
C ILE A 92 3.20 10.43 -9.25
N SER A 93 4.33 11.06 -9.57
CA SER A 93 5.50 10.37 -10.11
C SER A 93 6.00 9.27 -9.18
N ILE A 94 6.16 9.56 -7.87
CA ILE A 94 6.61 8.53 -6.93
C ILE A 94 5.54 7.48 -6.68
N VAL A 95 4.26 7.88 -6.59
CA VAL A 95 3.15 6.95 -6.39
C VAL A 95 3.05 5.94 -7.53
N VAL A 96 3.15 6.38 -8.78
CA VAL A 96 3.09 5.48 -9.96
C VAL A 96 4.24 4.49 -9.96
N VAL A 97 5.46 4.95 -9.65
CA VAL A 97 6.64 4.08 -9.56
C VAL A 97 6.48 3.05 -8.44
N THR A 98 6.03 3.47 -7.25
CA THR A 98 5.83 2.54 -6.13
C THR A 98 4.73 1.54 -6.43
N LEU A 99 3.63 1.97 -7.05
CA LEU A 99 2.54 1.07 -7.44
C LEU A 99 3.01 -0.04 -8.38
N ALA A 100 3.87 0.28 -9.36
CA ALA A 100 4.40 -0.74 -10.27
C ALA A 100 5.24 -1.80 -9.53
N ILE A 101 6.05 -1.37 -8.56
CA ILE A 101 6.84 -2.27 -7.72
C ILE A 101 5.92 -3.11 -6.82
N ASP A 102 4.96 -2.47 -6.17
CA ASP A 102 4.02 -3.10 -5.24
C ASP A 102 3.18 -4.17 -5.95
N ILE A 103 2.73 -3.92 -7.20
CA ILE A 103 2.01 -4.92 -8.00
C ILE A 103 2.84 -6.18 -8.19
N GLY A 104 4.13 -6.04 -8.52
CA GLY A 104 5.02 -7.20 -8.69
C GLY A 104 5.17 -8.01 -7.39
N VAL A 105 5.35 -7.32 -6.26
CA VAL A 105 5.43 -7.96 -4.94
C VAL A 105 4.11 -8.65 -4.59
N LEU A 106 2.97 -8.02 -4.84
CA LEU A 106 1.65 -8.59 -4.55
C LEU A 106 1.35 -9.83 -5.36
N ILE A 107 1.75 -9.89 -6.64
CA ILE A 107 1.63 -11.09 -7.47
C ILE A 107 2.42 -12.26 -6.85
N LEU A 108 3.65 -12.01 -6.38
CA LEU A 108 4.47 -13.03 -5.73
C LEU A 108 3.87 -13.51 -4.41
N VAL A 109 3.34 -12.59 -3.60
CA VAL A 109 2.67 -12.92 -2.34
C VAL A 109 1.40 -13.73 -2.58
N GLU A 110 0.55 -13.32 -3.51
CA GLU A 110 -0.66 -14.07 -3.89
C GLU A 110 -0.30 -15.46 -4.39
N SER A 111 0.71 -15.56 -5.26
CA SER A 111 1.17 -16.84 -5.79
C SER A 111 1.68 -17.76 -4.69
N GLY A 112 2.45 -17.24 -3.74
CA GLY A 112 2.92 -17.99 -2.58
C GLY A 112 1.80 -18.47 -1.66
N LEU A 113 0.78 -17.65 -1.42
CA LEU A 113 -0.39 -18.05 -0.62
C LEU A 113 -1.23 -19.11 -1.32
N SER A 114 -1.50 -18.95 -2.61
CA SER A 114 -2.20 -19.93 -3.44
C SER A 114 -1.45 -21.27 -3.48
N TYR A 115 -0.12 -21.25 -3.60
CA TYR A 115 0.71 -22.45 -3.52
C TYR A 115 0.60 -23.17 -2.15
N LEU A 116 0.45 -22.42 -1.06
CA LEU A 116 0.22 -22.96 0.28
C LEU A 116 -1.23 -23.43 0.51
N GLY A 117 -2.11 -23.32 -0.48
CA GLY A 117 -3.53 -23.65 -0.38
C GLY A 117 -4.37 -22.61 0.37
N LEU A 118 -3.81 -21.42 0.60
CA LEU A 118 -4.43 -20.31 1.35
C LEU A 118 -4.89 -19.16 0.45
N GLY A 119 -4.72 -19.30 -0.86
CA GLY A 119 -5.11 -18.31 -1.86
C GLY A 119 -6.51 -18.55 -2.43
N VAL A 120 -6.73 -18.15 -3.68
CA VAL A 120 -8.04 -18.28 -4.32
C VAL A 120 -8.30 -19.74 -4.72
N PRO A 121 -9.39 -20.39 -4.27
CA PRO A 121 -9.66 -21.77 -4.62
C PRO A 121 -10.16 -21.91 -6.08
N PRO A 122 -9.85 -23.03 -6.77
CA PRO A 122 -10.47 -23.38 -8.05
C PRO A 122 -12.01 -23.42 -7.93
N PRO A 123 -12.77 -23.10 -9.00
CA PRO A 123 -12.36 -22.90 -10.39
C PRO A 123 -11.95 -21.45 -10.72
N THR A 124 -11.89 -20.54 -9.74
CA THR A 124 -11.58 -19.14 -10.02
C THR A 124 -10.09 -19.03 -10.38
N PRO A 125 -9.74 -18.47 -11.55
CA PRO A 125 -8.35 -18.35 -11.96
C PRO A 125 -7.61 -17.35 -11.07
N SER A 126 -6.43 -17.74 -10.61
CA SER A 126 -5.47 -16.87 -9.93
C SER A 126 -4.07 -17.10 -10.49
N TRP A 127 -3.16 -16.15 -10.30
CA TRP A 127 -1.80 -16.27 -10.81
C TRP A 127 -1.08 -17.44 -10.15
N GLY A 128 -1.29 -17.64 -8.85
CA GLY A 128 -0.78 -18.79 -8.12
C GLY A 128 -1.32 -20.14 -8.58
N ASN A 129 -2.62 -20.25 -8.86
CA ASN A 129 -3.21 -21.50 -9.38
C ASN A 129 -2.64 -21.82 -10.76
N MET A 130 -2.57 -20.83 -11.65
CA MET A 130 -1.99 -21.01 -12.99
C MET A 130 -0.52 -21.46 -12.92
N LEU A 131 0.27 -20.91 -12.00
CA LEU A 131 1.66 -21.32 -11.77
C LEU A 131 1.76 -22.75 -11.22
N THR A 132 0.87 -23.12 -10.30
CA THR A 132 0.84 -24.45 -9.69
C THR A 132 0.43 -25.51 -10.70
N ASP A 133 -0.62 -25.26 -11.48
CA ASP A 133 -1.10 -26.16 -12.53
C ASP A 133 -0.01 -26.41 -13.59
N SER A 134 0.77 -25.39 -13.92
CA SER A 134 1.87 -25.48 -14.89
C SER A 134 3.04 -26.36 -14.44
N GLN A 135 3.19 -26.66 -13.14
CA GLN A 135 4.22 -27.59 -12.65
C GLN A 135 3.85 -29.06 -12.87
N SER A 136 2.56 -29.35 -13.04
CA SER A 136 2.05 -30.72 -13.19
C SER A 136 2.10 -31.26 -14.63
N PHE A 137 2.52 -30.42 -15.58
CA PHE A 137 2.77 -30.72 -17.00
C PHE A 137 4.26 -30.66 -17.32
#